data_AF-A0A8B8DF71-F1
#
_entry.id   AF-A0A8B8DF71-F1
#
_cell.length_a   1.000
_cell.length_b   1.000
_cell.length_c   1.000
_cell.angle_alpha   90.00
_cell.angle_beta   90.00
_cell.angle_gamma   90.00
#
_symmetry.space_group_name_H-M   'P 1'
#
loop_
_entity.id
_entity.type
_entity.pdbx_description
1 polymer ?
#
loop_
_entity_poly.entity_id
_entity_poly.type
_entity_poly.pdbx_seq_one_letter_code
_entity_poly.pdbx_strand_id
1 'polypeptide(L)'
;MKISVVLVACLISMALGMSTTRHHGHHHTHPTHATHEQSINEVLSFHYDAHSSTLAVKTHRHCYLYTMTADEQTAVHTSTGLHAIEKTVIDLIDANSATTAVAAHDLMTMSHGLSHFCGKLTAMKLN
;
A
#
# COMPACT_ATOMS: atom_id res chain seq x y z
N MET A 1 -52.58 -19.98 2.21
CA MET A 1 -52.53 -19.13 3.42
C MET A 1 -52.80 -19.97 4.66
N LYS A 2 -51.82 -20.11 5.56
CA LYS A 2 -51.89 -19.70 6.99
C LYS A 2 -50.52 -19.93 7.64
N ILE A 3 -50.11 -18.89 8.37
CA ILE A 3 -48.81 -18.63 9.02
C ILE A 3 -48.87 -19.10 10.49
N SER A 4 -47.72 -19.50 11.06
CA SER A 4 -47.28 -19.27 12.46
C SER A 4 -46.03 -20.14 12.69
N VAL A 5 -44.79 -19.63 12.78
CA VAL A 5 -44.15 -18.80 13.84
C VAL A 5 -44.33 -19.41 15.24
N VAL A 6 -43.24 -19.38 16.05
CA VAL A 6 -43.06 -19.85 17.44
C VAL A 6 -42.37 -21.23 17.43
N LEU A 7 -41.06 -21.41 17.66
CA LEU A 7 -40.19 -21.08 18.82
C LEU A 7 -38.73 -21.16 18.31
N VAL A 8 -37.80 -20.20 18.42
CA VAL A 8 -37.27 -19.46 19.58
C VAL A 8 -36.93 -20.38 20.77
N ALA A 9 -35.74 -20.98 20.75
CA ALA A 9 -34.98 -21.56 21.88
C ALA A 9 -33.69 -22.18 21.27
N CYS A 10 -32.43 -21.98 21.65
CA CYS A 10 -31.77 -21.49 22.86
C CYS A 10 -30.46 -20.80 22.40
N LEU A 11 -30.21 -19.52 22.71
CA LEU A 11 -29.41 -19.11 23.86
C LEU A 11 -28.14 -19.95 24.06
N ILE A 12 -27.05 -19.60 23.37
CA ILE A 12 -25.70 -19.95 23.82
C ILE A 12 -25.07 -18.70 24.42
N SER A 13 -24.79 -18.87 25.71
CA SER A 13 -24.44 -17.94 26.76
C SER A 13 -23.35 -16.91 26.44
N MET A 14 -23.62 -15.66 26.81
CA MET A 14 -22.60 -14.65 27.08
C MET A 14 -21.88 -15.01 28.38
N ALA A 15 -20.57 -15.29 28.31
CA ALA A 15 -19.72 -15.31 29.49
C ALA A 15 -19.10 -13.91 29.68
N LEU A 16 -19.56 -13.19 30.71
CA LEU A 16 -18.92 -11.97 31.19
C LEU A 16 -17.67 -12.37 31.99
N GLY A 17 -16.49 -12.20 31.39
CA GLY A 17 -15.23 -12.22 32.12
C GLY A 17 -15.00 -10.87 32.81
N MET A 18 -15.56 -10.67 34.00
CA MET A 18 -15.09 -9.63 34.91
C MET A 18 -13.99 -10.22 35.80
N SER A 19 -12.79 -9.67 35.71
CA SER A 19 -11.78 -9.80 36.76
C SER A 19 -11.12 -8.45 36.95
N THR A 20 -11.35 -7.91 38.13
CA THR A 20 -10.80 -6.65 38.63
C THR A 20 -9.33 -6.85 38.98
N THR A 21 -8.49 -5.87 38.67
CA THR A 21 -7.50 -5.33 39.62
C THR A 21 -7.03 -3.97 39.08
N ARG A 22 -7.14 -2.93 39.91
CA ARG A 22 -6.42 -1.67 39.72
C ARG A 22 -5.00 -1.87 40.21
N HIS A 23 -4.01 -1.50 39.40
CA HIS A 23 -2.82 -0.88 39.94
C HIS A 23 -2.29 0.17 38.96
N HIS A 24 -2.30 1.42 39.40
CA HIS A 24 -1.49 2.48 38.78
C HIS A 24 -0.02 2.20 39.09
N GLY A 25 0.76 1.95 38.04
CA GLY A 25 2.21 1.95 38.07
C GLY A 25 2.70 2.90 36.98
N HIS A 26 3.18 4.08 37.36
CA HIS A 26 3.92 4.96 36.47
C HIS A 26 5.33 4.40 36.28
N HIS A 27 5.56 3.69 35.18
CA HIS A 27 6.91 3.35 34.73
C HIS A 27 7.34 4.33 33.64
N HIS A 28 8.25 5.25 34.01
CA HIS A 28 9.06 5.99 33.04
C HIS A 28 10.20 5.08 32.57
N THR A 29 9.98 4.35 31.49
CA THR A 29 11.06 3.77 30.69
C THR A 29 11.47 4.80 29.64
N HIS A 30 12.65 5.41 29.83
CA HIS A 30 13.33 6.12 28.75
C HIS A 30 13.71 5.11 27.66
N PRO A 31 13.30 5.28 26.40
CA PRO A 31 13.89 4.51 25.31
C PRO A 31 15.29 5.04 25.06
N THR A 32 16.28 4.22 25.40
CA THR A 32 17.58 4.20 24.74
C THR A 32 17.35 4.16 23.22
N HIS A 33 17.82 5.20 22.52
CA HIS A 33 18.04 5.25 21.07
C HIS A 33 17.11 4.36 20.22
N ALA A 34 15.93 4.87 19.86
CA ALA A 34 15.10 4.23 18.86
C ALA A 34 15.89 4.16 17.54
N THR A 35 16.33 2.96 17.17
CA THR A 35 16.57 2.62 15.77
C THR A 35 15.22 2.86 15.08
N HIS A 36 15.18 3.71 14.06
CA HIS A 36 13.93 4.11 13.40
C HIS A 36 13.28 2.88 12.76
N GLU A 37 12.38 2.19 13.47
CA GLU A 37 11.56 1.13 12.88
C GLU A 37 10.74 1.71 11.73
N GLN A 38 10.76 1.04 10.59
CA GLN A 38 9.95 1.45 9.45
C GLN A 38 8.47 1.36 9.83
N SER A 39 7.70 2.36 9.42
CA SER A 39 6.26 2.41 9.67
C SER A 39 5.59 1.20 9.00
N ILE A 40 5.05 0.30 9.81
CA ILE A 40 4.28 -0.90 9.38
C ILE A 40 3.01 -0.52 8.59
N ASN A 41 2.65 0.76 8.56
CA ASN A 41 1.46 1.29 7.87
C ASN A 41 1.75 1.90 6.49
N GLU A 42 2.93 1.70 5.90
CA GLU A 42 3.19 2.18 4.54
C GLU A 42 2.43 1.32 3.52
N VAL A 43 1.22 1.77 3.16
CA VAL A 43 0.42 1.16 2.10
C VAL A 43 0.92 1.67 0.76
N LEU A 44 1.49 0.76 -0.03
CA LEU A 44 1.83 1.01 -1.42
C LEU A 44 0.62 0.73 -2.31
N SER A 45 0.31 1.66 -3.20
CA SER A 45 -0.67 1.43 -4.27
C SER A 45 0.02 1.33 -5.61
N PHE A 46 -0.38 0.36 -6.43
CA PHE A 46 0.21 0.10 -7.74
C PHE A 46 -0.81 0.41 -8.85
N HIS A 47 -0.35 0.98 -9.96
CA HIS A 47 -1.14 1.20 -11.16
C HIS A 47 -0.28 1.01 -12.40
N TYR A 48 -0.62 -0.01 -13.19
CA TYR A 48 0.00 -0.20 -14.49
C TYR A 48 -0.76 0.60 -15.56
N ASP A 49 -0.05 1.52 -16.22
CA ASP A 49 -0.54 2.26 -17.38
C ASP A 49 -0.02 1.61 -18.65
N ALA A 50 -0.88 0.85 -19.33
CA ALA A 50 -0.53 0.14 -20.56
C ALA A 50 -0.22 1.08 -21.74
N HIS A 51 -0.66 2.34 -21.70
CA HIS A 51 -0.39 3.31 -22.77
C HIS A 51 1.08 3.75 -22.79
N SER A 52 1.65 4.03 -21.62
CA SER A 52 3.04 4.45 -21.45
C SER A 52 3.97 3.32 -21.00
N SER A 53 3.47 2.08 -20.92
CA SER A 53 4.19 0.91 -20.40
C SER A 53 4.89 1.20 -19.07
N THR A 54 4.21 1.91 -18.17
CA THR A 54 4.78 2.40 -16.91
C THR A 54 3.97 1.88 -15.73
N LEU A 55 4.66 1.32 -14.73
CA LEU A 55 4.09 0.99 -13.44
C LEU A 55 4.29 2.17 -12.49
N ALA A 56 3.20 2.75 -12.00
CA ALA A 56 3.23 3.76 -10.97
C ALA A 56 3.04 3.15 -9.59
N VAL A 57 3.88 3.57 -8.64
CA VAL A 57 3.81 3.15 -7.23
C VAL A 57 3.64 4.36 -6.35
N LYS A 58 2.48 4.46 -5.72
CA LYS A 58 2.11 5.56 -4.84
C LYS A 58 2.46 5.21 -3.41
N THR A 59 3.28 6.05 -2.79
CA THR A 59 3.55 6.03 -1.35
C THR A 59 2.81 7.19 -0.68
N HIS A 60 3.05 7.41 0.62
CA HIS A 60 2.54 8.60 1.29
C HIS A 60 3.20 9.91 0.81
N ARG A 61 4.41 9.84 0.22
CA ARG A 61 5.23 11.01 -0.11
C ARG A 61 5.39 11.25 -1.60
N HIS A 62 5.62 10.18 -2.36
CA HIS A 62 5.99 10.26 -3.76
C HIS A 62 5.16 9.30 -4.60
N CYS A 63 5.06 9.60 -5.89
CA CYS A 63 4.56 8.67 -6.88
C CYS A 63 5.74 8.22 -7.74
N TYR A 64 6.23 7.01 -7.53
CA TYR A 64 7.33 6.49 -8.32
C TYR A 64 6.83 5.96 -9.66
N LEU A 65 7.60 6.19 -10.71
CA LEU A 65 7.31 5.77 -12.07
C LEU A 65 8.42 4.83 -12.53
N TYR A 66 8.04 3.59 -12.84
CA TYR A 66 8.93 2.57 -13.35
C TYR A 66 8.54 2.23 -14.80
N THR A 67 9.40 2.57 -15.75
CA THR A 67 9.19 2.24 -17.16
C THR A 67 9.55 0.77 -17.40
N MET A 68 8.61 -0.01 -17.91
CA MET A 68 8.76 -1.46 -18.03
C MET A 68 9.46 -1.84 -19.31
N THR A 69 10.37 -2.83 -19.22
CA THR A 69 10.99 -3.48 -20.36
C THR A 69 9.96 -4.27 -21.18
N ALA A 70 10.30 -4.66 -22.42
CA ALA A 70 9.40 -5.44 -23.27
C ALA A 70 9.00 -6.80 -22.65
N ASP A 71 9.93 -7.45 -21.95
CA ASP A 71 9.66 -8.71 -21.25
C ASP A 71 8.71 -8.49 -20.07
N GLU A 72 8.93 -7.43 -19.28
CA GLU A 72 8.06 -7.09 -18.15
C GLU A 72 6.65 -6.69 -18.60
N GLN A 73 6.51 -5.99 -19.72
CA GLN A 73 5.21 -5.66 -20.31
C GLN A 73 4.38 -6.90 -20.64
N THR A 74 5.03 -8.03 -20.95
CA THR A 74 4.34 -9.31 -21.11
C THR A 74 4.07 -9.97 -19.76
N ALA A 75 5.06 -9.94 -18.86
CA ALA A 75 5.01 -10.60 -17.56
C ALA A 75 3.97 -9.99 -16.61
N VAL A 76 3.69 -8.69 -16.70
CA VAL A 76 2.72 -7.95 -15.86
C VAL A 76 1.30 -8.52 -15.91
N HIS A 77 0.98 -9.23 -17.00
CA HIS A 77 -0.33 -9.87 -17.19
C HIS A 77 -0.43 -11.26 -16.54
N THR A 78 0.64 -11.70 -15.87
CA THR A 78 0.67 -12.94 -15.08
C THR A 78 0.81 -12.60 -13.61
N SER A 79 0.20 -13.38 -12.71
CA SER A 79 0.35 -13.16 -11.27
C SER A 79 1.82 -13.21 -10.85
N THR A 80 2.58 -14.20 -11.31
CA THR A 80 4.00 -14.35 -10.95
C THR A 80 4.85 -13.19 -11.48
N GLY A 81 4.65 -12.77 -12.73
CA GLY A 81 5.37 -11.65 -13.30
C GLY A 81 5.03 -10.33 -12.62
N LEU A 82 3.74 -10.06 -12.36
CA LEU A 82 3.31 -8.87 -11.63
C LEU A 82 3.97 -8.79 -10.25
N HIS A 83 3.92 -9.86 -9.45
CA HIS A 83 4.56 -9.88 -8.14
C HIS A 83 6.09 -9.66 -8.23
N ALA A 84 6.75 -10.23 -9.25
CA ALA A 84 8.18 -10.04 -9.45
C ALA A 84 8.53 -8.58 -9.79
N ILE A 85 7.73 -7.94 -10.64
CA ILE A 85 7.89 -6.54 -11.01
C ILE A 85 7.61 -5.63 -9.81
N GLU A 86 6.49 -5.83 -9.10
CA GLU A 86 6.17 -5.08 -7.88
C GLU A 86 7.29 -5.18 -6.84
N LYS A 87 7.80 -6.40 -6.60
CA LYS A 87 8.94 -6.60 -5.71
C LYS A 87 10.17 -5.82 -6.17
N THR A 88 10.49 -5.87 -7.45
CA THR A 88 11.64 -5.15 -8.02
C THR A 88 11.52 -3.65 -7.79
N VAL A 89 10.32 -3.07 -8.01
CA VAL A 89 10.11 -1.64 -7.79
C VAL A 89 10.18 -1.27 -6.30
N ILE A 90 9.63 -2.11 -5.42
CA ILE A 90 9.78 -1.94 -3.96
C ILE A 90 11.25 -1.96 -3.57
N ASP A 91 12.02 -2.95 -4.04
CA ASP A 91 13.45 -3.07 -3.75
C ASP A 91 14.22 -1.82 -4.22
N LEU A 92 13.86 -1.24 -5.38
CA LEU A 92 14.46 0.00 -5.88
C LEU A 92 14.16 1.22 -5.01
N ILE A 93 12.92 1.33 -4.49
CA ILE A 93 12.49 2.39 -3.58
C ILE A 93 13.21 2.25 -2.23
N ASP A 94 13.25 1.03 -1.68
CA ASP A 94 13.88 0.73 -0.40
C ASP A 94 15.41 0.91 -0.46
N ALA A 95 16.02 0.64 -1.60
CA ALA A 95 17.43 0.92 -1.86
C ALA A 95 17.72 2.43 -2.04
N ASN A 96 16.70 3.28 -2.04
CA ASN A 96 16.79 4.71 -2.32
C ASN A 96 17.57 4.98 -3.63
N SER A 97 17.17 4.26 -4.69
CA SER A 97 17.79 4.37 -6.01
C SER A 97 17.70 5.79 -6.56
N ALA A 98 18.61 6.14 -7.47
CA ALA A 98 18.60 7.46 -8.08
C ALA A 98 17.28 7.70 -8.84
N THR A 99 16.62 8.83 -8.55
CA THR A 99 15.37 9.22 -9.19
C THR A 99 15.44 10.57 -9.87
N THR A 100 14.66 10.75 -10.92
CA THR A 100 14.47 12.05 -11.57
C THR A 100 13.05 12.57 -11.35
N ALA A 101 12.89 13.80 -10.87
CA ALA A 101 11.58 14.41 -10.72
C ALA A 101 10.93 14.66 -12.09
N VAL A 102 9.66 14.30 -12.21
CA VAL A 102 8.85 14.52 -13.42
C VAL A 102 7.89 15.68 -13.16
N ALA A 103 7.91 16.68 -14.04
CA ALA A 103 7.00 17.81 -13.91
C ALA A 103 5.55 17.38 -14.18
N ALA A 104 4.58 18.04 -13.53
CA ALA A 104 3.16 17.68 -13.67
C ALA A 104 2.66 17.73 -15.13
N HIS A 105 3.17 18.67 -15.93
CA HIS A 105 2.84 18.77 -17.34
C HIS A 105 3.35 17.57 -18.15
N ASP A 106 4.58 17.14 -17.89
CA ASP A 106 5.19 15.98 -18.55
C ASP A 106 4.48 14.69 -18.16
N LEU A 107 4.11 14.56 -16.88
CA LEU A 107 3.32 13.43 -16.38
C LEU A 107 1.95 13.35 -17.08
N MET A 108 1.27 14.49 -17.24
CA MET A 108 -0.01 14.57 -17.94
C MET A 108 0.13 14.21 -19.42
N THR A 109 1.23 14.64 -20.05
CA THR A 109 1.56 14.32 -21.44
C THR A 109 1.89 12.84 -21.63
N MET A 110 2.55 12.23 -20.64
CA MET A 110 2.88 10.80 -20.64
C MET A 110 1.63 9.93 -20.51
N SER A 111 0.77 10.21 -19.53
CA SER A 111 -0.56 9.58 -19.43
C SER A 111 -1.46 10.35 -18.48
N HIS A 112 -2.68 10.64 -18.93
CA HIS A 112 -3.73 11.18 -18.06
C HIS A 112 -4.04 10.24 -16.89
N GLY A 113 -3.97 8.93 -17.10
CA GLY A 113 -4.17 7.92 -16.05
C GLY A 113 -3.13 8.01 -14.95
N LEU A 114 -1.85 8.17 -15.33
CA LEU A 114 -0.75 8.34 -14.38
C LEU A 114 -0.86 9.65 -13.60
N SER A 115 -1.17 10.76 -14.29
CA SER A 115 -1.39 12.06 -13.65
C SER A 115 -2.51 11.99 -12.60
N HIS A 116 -3.63 11.35 -12.96
CA HIS A 116 -4.75 11.14 -12.05
C HIS A 116 -4.37 10.25 -10.85
N PHE A 117 -3.68 9.13 -11.10
CA PHE A 117 -3.26 8.19 -10.05
C PHE A 117 -2.29 8.83 -9.04
N CYS A 118 -1.26 9.52 -9.53
CA CYS A 118 -0.29 10.23 -8.69
C CYS A 118 -0.93 11.42 -7.96
N GLY A 119 -1.92 12.07 -8.57
CA GLY A 119 -2.66 13.18 -7.99
C GLY A 119 -1.76 14.37 -7.68
N LYS A 120 -1.64 14.72 -6.39
CA LYS A 120 -0.83 15.87 -5.94
C LYS A 120 0.60 15.50 -5.53
N LEU A 121 0.96 14.22 -5.56
CA LEU A 121 2.29 13.79 -5.16
C LEU A 121 3.31 14.11 -6.25
N THR A 122 4.53 14.44 -5.85
CA THR A 122 5.64 14.58 -6.79
C THR A 122 5.93 13.24 -7.43
N ALA A 123 5.92 13.22 -8.78
CA ALA A 123 6.25 12.04 -9.54
C ALA A 123 7.77 11.91 -9.73
N MET A 124 8.30 10.71 -9.51
CA MET A 124 9.74 10.43 -9.47
C MET A 124 10.01 9.21 -10.35
N LYS A 125 10.77 9.38 -11.44
CA LYS A 125 11.16 8.29 -12.34
C LYS A 125 12.32 7.48 -11.76
N LEU A 126 12.20 6.15 -11.73
CA LEU A 126 13.16 5.22 -11.12
C LEU A 126 14.19 4.63 -12.08
N ASN A 127 13.92 4.60 -13.39
CA ASN A 127 14.80 4.02 -14.42
C ASN A 127 14.71 4.75 -15.76
#